data_AF-A0A3B8QGR4-F1
#
_entry.id   AF-A0A3B8QGR4-F1
#
_cell.length_a   1.000
_cell.length_b   1.000
_cell.length_c   1.000
_cell.angle_alpha   90.00
_cell.angle_beta   90.00
_cell.angle_gamma   90.00
#
_symmetry.space_group_name_H-M   'P 1'
#
loop_
_entity.id
_entity.type
_entity.pdbx_description
1 polymer ?
#
loop_
_entity_poly.entity_id
_entity_poly.type
_entity_poly.pdbx_seq_one_letter_code
_entity_poly.pdbx_strand_id
1 'polypeptide(L)'
;MTNDLVRTPLFELHLKHGAKMVPFAGFEMPVQYSLGVLKEHLHTREKAGLFDVSHMGQVILRAKSYEQVAGEFEKLIPMDVAGLKEGRQRYGFFTNDAGGIEDDIMFANRGDHIFVVVNAACIEQDVAHMRAHLSEDIQVKLLTNRA
;
A
#
# COMPACT_ATOMS: atom_id res chain seq x y z
N MET A 1 15.10 22.25 3.36
CA MET A 1 13.97 22.02 4.28
C MET A 1 14.38 20.89 5.20
N THR A 2 14.24 21.05 6.50
CA THR A 2 14.56 19.99 7.47
C THR A 2 13.69 18.78 7.14
N ASN A 3 14.35 17.69 6.77
CA ASN A 3 13.75 16.50 6.20
C ASN A 3 13.17 15.65 7.35
N ASP A 4 12.11 16.15 7.98
CA ASP A 4 11.51 15.50 9.15
C ASP A 4 10.80 14.22 8.69
N LEU A 5 11.40 13.08 9.03
CA LEU A 5 10.87 11.76 8.67
C LEU A 5 9.58 11.48 9.45
N VAL A 6 8.64 10.81 8.79
CA VAL A 6 7.37 10.39 9.38
C VAL A 6 7.59 9.15 10.27
N ARG A 7 6.93 9.12 11.44
CA ARG A 7 6.97 7.97 12.36
C ARG A 7 5.71 7.13 12.24
N THR A 8 5.86 5.81 12.24
CA THR A 8 4.72 4.89 12.33
C THR A 8 4.15 4.86 13.76
N PRO A 9 2.91 4.41 13.99
CA PRO A 9 2.37 4.26 15.35
C PRO A 9 3.17 3.29 16.24
N LEU A 10 3.93 2.38 15.63
CA LEU A 10 4.78 1.41 16.33
C LEU A 10 6.21 1.91 16.58
N PHE A 11 6.54 3.16 16.25
CA PHE A 11 7.88 3.73 16.41
C PHE A 11 8.46 3.53 17.82
N GLU A 12 7.73 3.89 18.86
CA GLU A 12 8.18 3.73 20.25
C GLU A 12 8.36 2.25 20.64
N LEU A 13 7.55 1.35 20.05
CA LEU A 13 7.68 -0.09 20.26
C LEU A 13 8.97 -0.61 19.61
N HIS A 14 9.32 -0.12 18.43
CA HIS A 14 10.57 -0.45 17.75
C HIS A 14 11.80 -0.06 18.58
N LEU A 15 11.81 1.18 19.09
CA LEU A 15 12.90 1.65 19.97
C LEU A 15 13.03 0.79 21.22
N LYS A 16 11.90 0.48 21.88
CA LYS A 16 11.88 -0.37 23.08
C LYS A 16 12.46 -1.77 22.83
N HIS A 17 12.29 -2.31 21.63
CA HIS A 17 12.82 -3.62 21.24
C HIS A 17 14.20 -3.57 20.57
N GLY A 18 14.87 -2.41 20.61
CA GLY A 18 16.24 -2.26 20.14
C GLY A 18 16.38 -2.30 18.62
N ALA A 19 15.35 -1.85 17.90
CA ALA A 19 15.42 -1.70 16.46
C ALA A 19 16.47 -0.67 16.05
N LYS A 20 17.19 -0.95 14.98
CA LYS A 20 17.99 0.04 14.27
C LYS A 20 17.08 0.78 13.29
N MET A 21 16.75 2.03 13.60
CA MET A 21 15.89 2.87 12.77
C MET A 21 16.69 3.52 11.64
N VAL A 22 16.13 3.58 10.43
CA VAL A 22 16.74 4.21 9.25
C VAL A 22 15.69 5.01 8.46
N PRO A 23 16.12 6.03 7.67
CA PRO A 23 15.25 6.67 6.70
C PRO A 23 14.87 5.69 5.59
N PHE A 24 13.58 5.47 5.36
CA PHE A 24 13.06 4.64 4.28
C PHE A 24 11.76 5.24 3.73
N ALA A 25 11.76 5.61 2.44
CA ALA A 25 10.59 6.19 1.76
C ALA A 25 9.93 7.38 2.50
N GLY A 26 10.72 8.22 3.18
CA GLY A 26 10.21 9.35 3.98
C GLY A 26 9.79 9.00 5.42
N PHE A 27 9.95 7.75 5.84
CA PHE A 27 9.62 7.27 7.19
C PHE A 27 10.87 6.88 8.00
N GLU A 28 10.75 6.88 9.32
CA GLU A 28 11.68 6.20 10.23
C GLU A 28 11.25 4.73 10.40
N MET A 29 11.96 3.80 9.76
CA MET A 29 11.60 2.38 9.75
C MET A 29 12.68 1.49 10.39
N PRO A 30 12.31 0.38 11.07
CA PRO A 30 13.27 -0.58 11.60
C PRO A 30 13.93 -1.39 10.46
N VAL A 31 15.26 -1.33 10.32
CA VAL A 31 15.99 -2.15 9.33
C VAL A 31 16.37 -3.53 9.85
N GLN A 32 16.60 -3.64 11.16
CA GLN A 32 16.89 -4.89 11.87
C GLN A 32 16.76 -4.68 13.39
N TYR A 33 16.59 -5.75 14.13
CA TYR A 33 16.70 -5.85 15.59
C TYR A 33 18.01 -6.55 15.98
N SER A 34 18.16 -6.86 17.27
CA SER A 34 19.40 -7.41 17.86
C SER A 34 19.86 -8.75 17.27
N LEU A 35 18.96 -9.53 16.67
CA LEU A 35 19.28 -10.77 15.97
C LEU A 35 20.08 -10.52 14.67
N GLY A 36 19.85 -9.38 14.02
CA GLY A 36 20.42 -9.02 12.71
C GLY A 36 19.66 -9.65 11.53
N VAL A 37 19.77 -9.01 10.35
CA VAL A 37 18.97 -9.32 9.15
C VAL A 37 18.95 -10.80 8.78
N LEU A 38 20.11 -11.46 8.75
CA LEU A 38 20.19 -12.87 8.33
C LEU A 38 19.39 -13.79 9.26
N LYS A 39 19.48 -13.56 10.58
CA LYS A 39 18.77 -14.41 11.56
C LYS A 39 17.27 -14.11 11.56
N GLU A 40 16.87 -12.87 11.35
CA GLU A 40 15.46 -12.50 11.19
C GLU A 40 14.83 -13.13 9.94
N HIS A 41 15.57 -13.14 8.83
CA HIS A 41 15.17 -13.83 7.61
C HIS A 41 14.95 -15.33 7.85
N LEU A 42 15.95 -16.00 8.43
CA LEU A 42 15.86 -17.45 8.73
C LEU A 42 14.72 -17.74 9.72
N HIS A 43 14.56 -16.92 10.76
CA HIS A 43 13.46 -17.06 11.72
C HIS A 43 12.09 -16.93 11.04
N THR A 44 11.93 -15.99 10.10
CA THR A 44 10.67 -15.83 9.35
C THR A 44 10.38 -17.05 8.48
N ARG A 45 11.41 -17.70 7.92
CA ARG A 45 11.27 -18.91 7.09
C ARG A 45 10.98 -20.16 7.91
N GLU A 46 11.60 -20.29 9.07
CA GLU A 46 11.50 -21.48 9.92
C GLU A 46 10.33 -21.41 10.93
N LYS A 47 9.90 -20.19 11.27
CA LYS A 47 8.91 -19.92 12.32
C LYS A 47 7.88 -18.87 11.84
N ALA A 48 7.89 -17.67 12.43
CA ALA A 48 7.00 -16.58 12.09
C ALA A 48 7.74 -15.25 12.21
N GLY A 49 7.47 -14.32 11.29
CA GLY A 49 7.98 -12.95 11.35
C GLY A 49 6.85 -11.96 11.55
N LEU A 50 7.11 -10.91 12.32
CA LEU A 50 6.22 -9.75 12.46
C LEU A 50 6.90 -8.56 11.79
N PHE A 51 6.18 -7.90 10.88
CA PHE A 51 6.68 -6.75 10.14
C PHE A 51 5.74 -5.57 10.33
N ASP A 52 6.31 -4.40 10.61
CA ASP A 52 5.58 -3.14 10.57
C ASP A 52 5.52 -2.62 9.12
N VAL A 53 4.36 -2.76 8.50
CA VAL A 53 4.08 -2.27 7.14
C VAL A 53 3.16 -1.05 7.15
N SER A 54 3.07 -0.34 8.27
CA SER A 54 2.17 0.80 8.47
C SER A 54 2.50 2.03 7.60
N HIS A 55 3.70 2.05 7.01
CA HIS A 55 4.16 3.10 6.11
C HIS A 55 3.57 3.00 4.69
N MET A 56 2.93 1.88 4.34
CA MET A 56 2.28 1.70 3.03
C MET A 56 1.04 2.60 2.91
N GLY A 57 0.82 3.17 1.72
CA GLY A 57 -0.36 3.99 1.47
C GLY A 57 -1.61 3.13 1.35
N GLN A 58 -2.72 3.59 1.93
CA GLN A 58 -4.00 2.89 1.90
C GLN A 58 -5.07 3.79 1.28
N VAL A 59 -5.71 3.32 0.21
CA VAL A 59 -6.69 4.09 -0.55
C VAL A 59 -8.00 3.30 -0.64
N ILE A 60 -9.11 3.96 -0.37
CA ILE A 60 -10.46 3.44 -0.63
C ILE A 60 -10.96 4.05 -1.93
N LEU A 61 -11.36 3.20 -2.87
CA LEU A 61 -12.09 3.57 -4.08
C LEU A 61 -13.55 3.14 -3.92
N ARG A 62 -14.48 4.07 -3.99
CA ARG A 62 -15.93 3.78 -3.84
C ARG A 62 -16.74 4.47 -4.93
N ALA A 63 -17.78 3.79 -5.39
CA ALA A 63 -18.78 4.31 -6.33
C ALA A 63 -20.19 3.91 -5.87
N LYS A 64 -21.20 4.02 -6.74
CA LYS A 64 -22.58 3.59 -6.42
C LYS A 64 -22.71 2.08 -6.29
N SER A 65 -21.83 1.31 -6.95
CA SER A 65 -21.75 -0.14 -6.83
C SER A 65 -20.31 -0.63 -7.02
N TYR A 66 -20.04 -1.89 -6.63
CA TYR A 66 -18.74 -2.51 -6.84
C TYR A 66 -18.39 -2.64 -8.32
N GLU A 67 -19.36 -3.02 -9.15
CA GLU A 67 -19.19 -3.19 -10.59
C GLU A 67 -18.77 -1.87 -11.25
N GLN A 68 -19.32 -0.74 -10.79
CA GLN A 68 -18.93 0.57 -11.29
C GLN A 68 -17.47 0.90 -10.93
N VAL A 69 -17.08 0.76 -9.67
CA VAL A 69 -15.69 1.07 -9.27
C VAL A 69 -14.69 0.08 -9.87
N ALA A 70 -15.06 -1.19 -10.03
CA ALA A 70 -14.23 -2.19 -10.68
C ALA A 70 -14.00 -1.85 -12.16
N GLY A 71 -15.04 -1.55 -12.92
CA GLY A 71 -14.91 -1.20 -14.34
C GLY A 71 -14.14 0.10 -14.58
N GLU A 72 -14.22 1.09 -13.69
CA GLU A 72 -13.36 2.27 -13.74
C GLU A 72 -11.91 1.95 -13.39
N PHE A 73 -11.68 1.11 -12.37
CA PHE A 73 -10.34 0.75 -11.94
C PHE A 73 -9.59 -0.09 -12.97
N GLU A 74 -10.28 -0.96 -13.72
CA GLU A 74 -9.72 -1.72 -14.86
C GLU A 74 -9.14 -0.83 -15.98
N LYS A 75 -9.51 0.45 -16.05
CA LYS A 75 -8.89 1.39 -16.99
C LYS A 75 -7.45 1.73 -16.61
N LEU A 76 -7.10 1.59 -15.33
CA LEU A 76 -5.78 1.93 -14.79
C LEU A 76 -4.88 0.71 -14.62
N ILE A 77 -5.46 -0.48 -14.53
CA ILE A 77 -4.71 -1.71 -14.27
C ILE A 77 -5.04 -2.80 -15.31
N PRO A 78 -4.04 -3.52 -15.85
CA PRO A 78 -4.25 -4.53 -16.88
C PRO A 78 -4.71 -5.86 -16.26
N MET A 79 -5.77 -5.84 -15.44
CA MET A 79 -6.30 -7.02 -14.75
C MET A 79 -7.81 -6.98 -14.58
N ASP A 80 -8.44 -8.17 -14.56
CA ASP A 80 -9.87 -8.35 -14.27
C ASP A 80 -10.21 -8.06 -12.79
N VAL A 81 -10.71 -6.87 -12.51
CA VAL A 81 -11.17 -6.45 -11.19
C VAL A 81 -12.61 -6.89 -10.97
N ALA A 82 -13.46 -6.78 -11.99
CA ALA A 82 -14.88 -7.11 -11.88
C ALA A 82 -15.12 -8.56 -11.46
N GLY A 83 -14.28 -9.50 -11.93
CA GLY A 83 -14.30 -10.91 -11.56
C GLY A 83 -13.69 -11.23 -10.19
N LEU A 84 -13.11 -10.26 -9.48
CA LEU A 84 -12.56 -10.49 -8.14
C LEU A 84 -13.70 -10.63 -7.11
N LYS A 85 -13.87 -11.83 -6.56
CA LYS A 85 -14.90 -12.12 -5.55
C LYS A 85 -14.69 -11.30 -4.27
N GLU A 86 -15.78 -10.97 -3.58
CA GLU A 86 -15.75 -10.29 -2.28
C GLU A 86 -14.83 -11.00 -1.28
N GLY A 87 -14.09 -10.22 -0.48
CA GLY A 87 -13.14 -10.71 0.51
C GLY A 87 -11.83 -11.24 -0.09
N ARG A 88 -11.68 -11.21 -1.42
CA ARG A 88 -10.44 -11.60 -2.10
C ARG A 88 -9.58 -10.40 -2.41
N GLN A 89 -8.28 -10.65 -2.48
CA GLN A 89 -7.27 -9.70 -2.92
C GLN A 89 -6.55 -10.19 -4.16
N ARG A 90 -5.96 -9.26 -4.91
CA ARG A 90 -5.09 -9.53 -6.04
C ARG A 90 -3.94 -8.53 -6.07
N TYR A 91 -2.81 -8.99 -6.59
CA TYR A 91 -1.63 -8.19 -6.87
C TYR A 91 -1.73 -7.64 -8.30
N GLY A 92 -1.55 -6.33 -8.48
CA GLY A 92 -1.68 -5.64 -9.75
C GLY A 92 -0.62 -4.57 -9.96
N PHE A 93 -0.73 -3.84 -11.07
CA PHE A 93 0.23 -2.82 -11.46
C PHE A 93 -0.47 -1.68 -12.17
N PHE A 94 -0.04 -0.45 -11.91
CA PHE A 94 -0.33 0.68 -12.80
C PHE A 94 0.63 0.64 -13.99
N THR A 95 0.11 0.91 -15.18
CA THR A 95 0.91 0.96 -16.40
C THR A 95 0.77 2.31 -17.09
N ASN A 96 1.86 2.80 -17.67
CA ASN A 96 1.82 3.97 -18.55
C ASN A 96 1.37 3.60 -19.98
N ASP A 97 1.21 4.60 -20.84
CA ASP A 97 0.77 4.45 -22.25
C ASP A 97 1.70 3.57 -23.10
N ALA A 98 2.96 3.40 -22.69
CA ALA A 98 3.92 2.52 -23.36
C ALA A 98 3.90 1.08 -22.81
N GLY A 99 3.03 0.78 -21.84
CA GLY A 99 2.94 -0.51 -21.17
C GLY A 99 4.04 -0.75 -20.13
N GLY A 100 4.81 0.28 -19.76
CA GLY A 100 5.76 0.22 -18.66
C GLY A 100 5.06 0.27 -17.30
N ILE A 101 5.61 -0.43 -16.31
CA ILE A 101 5.07 -0.45 -14.94
C ILE A 101 5.45 0.86 -14.23
N GLU A 102 4.47 1.54 -13.64
CA GLU A 102 4.65 2.74 -12.82
C GLU A 102 4.75 2.41 -11.32
N ASP A 103 3.84 1.58 -10.82
CA ASP A 103 3.91 1.01 -9.46
C ASP A 103 3.19 -0.34 -9.42
N ASP A 104 3.55 -1.17 -8.44
CA ASP A 104 2.83 -2.40 -8.11
C ASP A 104 1.97 -2.23 -6.84
N ILE A 105 0.79 -2.83 -6.85
CA ILE A 105 -0.22 -2.61 -5.82
C ILE A 105 -0.86 -3.92 -5.36
N MET A 106 -1.40 -3.89 -4.15
CA MET A 106 -2.36 -4.91 -3.69
C MET A 106 -3.73 -4.27 -3.63
N PHE A 107 -4.75 -4.89 -4.22
CA PHE A 107 -6.13 -4.44 -4.05
C PHE A 107 -7.05 -5.57 -3.63
N ALA A 108 -8.08 -5.23 -2.86
CA ALA A 108 -9.07 -6.16 -2.35
C ALA A 108 -10.49 -5.69 -2.63
N ASN A 109 -11.35 -6.64 -3.01
CA ASN A 109 -12.79 -6.43 -3.06
C ASN A 109 -13.35 -6.51 -1.64
N ARG A 110 -13.97 -5.42 -1.17
CA ARG A 110 -14.60 -5.33 0.16
C ARG A 110 -16.13 -5.35 0.11
N GLY A 111 -16.71 -5.74 -1.03
CA GLY A 111 -18.15 -5.84 -1.28
C GLY A 111 -18.74 -4.53 -1.77
N ASP A 112 -18.46 -3.42 -1.09
CA ASP A 112 -18.99 -2.09 -1.40
C ASP A 112 -17.93 -1.08 -1.85
N HIS A 113 -16.65 -1.45 -1.81
CA HIS A 113 -15.51 -0.64 -2.27
C HIS A 113 -14.32 -1.51 -2.65
N ILE A 114 -13.34 -0.91 -3.33
CA ILE A 114 -12.01 -1.48 -3.50
C ILE A 114 -11.09 -0.85 -2.45
N PHE A 115 -10.33 -1.70 -1.76
CA PHE A 115 -9.26 -1.26 -0.86
C PHE A 115 -7.92 -1.50 -1.53
N VAL A 116 -7.18 -0.43 -1.80
CA VAL A 116 -5.89 -0.45 -2.49
C VAL A 116 -4.78 -0.14 -1.50
N VAL A 117 -3.69 -0.89 -1.57
CA VAL A 117 -2.44 -0.63 -0.86
C VAL A 117 -1.36 -0.32 -1.90
N VAL A 118 -0.74 0.85 -1.75
CA VAL A 118 0.30 1.38 -2.65
C VAL A 118 1.64 1.47 -1.92
N ASN A 119 2.75 1.46 -2.66
CA ASN A 119 4.07 1.56 -2.07
C ASN A 119 4.27 2.91 -1.35
N ALA A 120 5.03 2.90 -0.25
CA ALA A 120 5.22 4.07 0.60
C ALA A 120 5.86 5.27 -0.14
N ALA A 121 6.75 5.00 -1.09
CA ALA A 121 7.37 6.04 -1.92
C ALA A 121 6.44 6.59 -3.01
N CYS A 122 5.37 5.87 -3.33
CA CYS A 122 4.49 6.14 -4.47
C CYS A 122 3.14 6.74 -4.05
N ILE A 123 2.87 6.90 -2.74
CA ILE A 123 1.58 7.36 -2.21
C ILE A 123 1.06 8.61 -2.92
N GLU A 124 1.87 9.66 -3.02
CA GLU A 124 1.45 10.92 -3.63
C GLU A 124 1.18 10.76 -5.13
N GLN A 125 2.07 10.07 -5.83
CA GLN A 125 1.97 9.83 -7.27
C GLN A 125 0.74 8.98 -7.61
N ASP A 126 0.52 7.87 -6.92
CA ASP A 126 -0.56 6.93 -7.24
C ASP A 126 -1.92 7.52 -6.89
N VAL A 127 -2.03 8.25 -5.78
CA VAL A 127 -3.27 8.97 -5.44
C VAL A 127 -3.56 10.05 -6.48
N ALA A 128 -2.55 10.77 -6.96
CA ALA A 128 -2.72 11.72 -8.05
C ALA A 128 -3.12 11.03 -9.35
N HIS A 129 -2.48 9.90 -9.70
CA HIS A 129 -2.79 9.10 -10.88
C HIS A 129 -4.25 8.60 -10.85
N MET A 130 -4.70 8.03 -9.74
CA MET A 130 -6.09 7.59 -9.58
C MET A 130 -7.08 8.76 -9.69
N ARG A 131 -6.79 9.92 -9.08
CA ARG A 131 -7.66 11.10 -9.16
C ARG A 131 -7.71 11.71 -10.56
N ALA A 132 -6.64 11.63 -11.33
CA ALA A 132 -6.56 12.21 -12.66
C ALA A 132 -7.29 11.36 -13.72
N HIS A 133 -7.36 10.05 -13.53
CA HIS A 133 -7.82 9.12 -14.58
C HIS A 133 -9.11 8.36 -14.24
N LEU A 134 -9.53 8.31 -12.97
CA LEU A 134 -10.86 7.81 -12.60
C LEU A 134 -11.91 8.90 -12.83
N SER A 135 -13.13 8.50 -13.18
CA SER A 135 -14.24 9.45 -13.33
C SER A 135 -14.61 10.13 -12.00
N GLU A 136 -15.23 11.31 -12.08
CA GLU A 136 -15.64 12.11 -10.91
C GLU A 136 -16.65 11.39 -9.99
N ASP A 137 -17.32 10.35 -10.50
CA ASP A 137 -18.23 9.50 -9.74
C ASP A 137 -17.49 8.54 -8.77
N ILE A 138 -16.16 8.40 -8.91
CA ILE A 138 -15.34 7.57 -8.04
C ILE A 138 -14.74 8.40 -6.90
N GLN A 139 -15.13 8.07 -5.68
CA GLN A 139 -14.50 8.62 -4.50
C GLN A 139 -13.12 7.97 -4.30
N VAL A 140 -12.05 8.76 -4.44
CA VAL A 140 -10.67 8.37 -4.11
C VAL A 140 -10.27 8.91 -2.74
N LYS A 141 -10.26 8.05 -1.73
CA LYS A 141 -9.97 8.44 -0.33
C LYS A 141 -8.67 7.80 0.17
N LEU A 142 -7.61 8.60 0.29
CA LEU A 142 -6.41 8.23 1.04
C LEU A 142 -6.73 8.18 2.54
N LEU A 143 -6.35 7.11 3.20
CA LEU A 143 -6.47 6.94 4.65
C LEU A 143 -5.19 7.44 5.33
N THR A 144 -5.31 8.48 6.16
CA THR A 144 -4.17 9.12 6.83
C THR A 144 -4.12 8.85 8.34
N ASN A 145 -5.16 8.20 8.89
CA ASN A 145 -5.34 7.99 10.32
C ASN A 145 -5.53 6.51 10.68
N ARG A 146 -4.94 5.60 9.90
CA ARG A 146 -5.08 4.17 10.09
C ARG A 146 -3.72 3.48 10.02
N ALA A 147 -3.22 3.07 11.18
CA ALA A 147 -2.15 2.12 11.38
C ALA A 147 -2.28 1.56 12.81
#